data_AF-A0AAU2YIE5-F1
#
_entry.id   AF-A0AAU2YIE5-F1
#
_cell.length_a   1.000
_cell.length_b   1.000
_cell.length_c   1.000
_cell.angle_alpha   90.00
_cell.angle_beta   90.00
_cell.angle_gamma   90.00
#
_symmetry.space_group_name_H-M   'P 1'
#
loop_
_entity.id
_entity.type
_entity.pdbx_description
1 polymer ?
#
loop_
_entity_poly.entity_id
_entity_poly.type
_entity_poly.pdbx_seq_one_letter_code
_entity_poly.pdbx_strand_id
1 'polypeptide(L)'
;MTETTRTTRLFALLVPLFMFLYGVFRLIDGRDGDHGPGLAWNIGHTFFFAAFLLLGALVVELRSLVHVSTARRAAAAGAAMVAGVFGAACFLWVILGDLFPRFDDAAPLPGPLELVGPLAFQLGILTLLVMLVASRPRQLPAWSPALVFVAFLLIAVNLDLIPVAALALLAGFAPLVRTRTGSLRASESAS
;
A
#
# COMPACT_ATOMS: atom_id res chain seq x y z
N MET A 1 -20.33 12.49 -2.17
CA MET A 1 -18.89 12.36 -2.50
C MET A 1 -18.17 12.22 -1.18
N THR A 2 -17.38 11.17 -0.97
CA THR A 2 -16.60 11.00 0.26
C THR A 2 -15.41 11.96 0.21
N GLU A 3 -15.27 12.83 1.19
CA GLU A 3 -14.05 13.62 1.34
C GLU A 3 -12.94 12.70 1.85
N THR A 4 -11.89 12.51 1.04
CA THR A 4 -10.67 11.87 1.50
C THR A 4 -9.89 12.85 2.36
N THR A 5 -9.41 12.40 3.51
CA THR A 5 -8.61 13.23 4.41
C THR A 5 -7.30 13.65 3.72
N ARG A 6 -6.69 14.74 4.17
CA ARG A 6 -5.35 15.15 3.71
C ARG A 6 -4.34 14.00 3.88
N THR A 7 -4.52 13.20 4.93
CA THR A 7 -3.72 12.02 5.26
C THR A 7 -3.88 10.92 4.22
N THR A 8 -5.11 10.50 3.86
CA THR A 8 -5.34 9.51 2.80
C THR A 8 -4.68 9.92 1.49
N ARG A 9 -4.83 11.20 1.10
CA ARG A 9 -4.26 11.74 -0.13
C ARG A 9 -2.73 11.70 -0.11
N LEU A 10 -2.12 12.05 1.01
CA LEU A 10 -0.67 12.03 1.18
C LEU A 10 -0.15 10.59 1.07
N PHE A 11 -0.77 9.64 1.77
CA PHE A 11 -0.36 8.23 1.73
C PHE A 11 -0.53 7.64 0.33
N ALA A 12 -1.66 7.90 -0.32
CA ALA A 12 -1.94 7.48 -1.70
C ALA A 12 -0.93 8.01 -2.73
N LEU A 13 -0.22 9.10 -2.44
CA LEU A 13 0.85 9.66 -3.28
C LEU A 13 2.24 9.15 -2.88
N LEU A 14 2.55 9.16 -1.58
CA LEU A 14 3.89 8.82 -1.08
C LEU A 14 4.19 7.33 -1.20
N VAL A 15 3.19 6.45 -1.03
CA VAL A 15 3.37 5.01 -1.17
C VAL A 15 3.92 4.66 -2.57
N PRO A 16 3.25 5.01 -3.68
CA PRO A 16 3.79 4.73 -5.00
C PRO A 16 5.14 5.40 -5.26
N LEU A 17 5.36 6.62 -4.74
CA LEU A 17 6.63 7.31 -4.90
C LEU A 17 7.78 6.56 -4.23
N PHE A 18 7.61 6.12 -2.99
CA PHE A 18 8.64 5.36 -2.26
C PHE A 18 8.85 3.97 -2.85
N MET A 19 7.78 3.30 -3.30
CA MET A 19 7.89 2.06 -4.08
C MET A 19 8.71 2.26 -5.36
N PHE A 20 8.46 3.36 -6.09
CA PHE A 20 9.21 3.68 -7.30
C PHE A 20 10.69 3.92 -7.01
N LEU A 21 11.00 4.70 -5.97
CA LEU A 21 12.37 4.94 -5.54
C LEU A 21 13.07 3.65 -5.13
N TYR A 22 12.41 2.78 -4.34
CA TYR A 22 12.95 1.46 -4.04
C TYR A 22 13.28 0.66 -5.30
N GLY A 23 12.33 0.56 -6.25
CA GLY A 23 12.55 -0.16 -7.50
C GLY A 23 13.71 0.40 -8.32
N VAL A 24 13.89 1.73 -8.35
CA VAL A 24 15.04 2.35 -9.02
C VAL A 24 16.35 1.97 -8.32
N PHE A 25 16.42 2.06 -6.99
CA PHE A 25 17.62 1.65 -6.25
C PHE A 25 17.90 0.15 -6.39
N ARG A 26 16.87 -0.69 -6.43
CA ARG A 26 17.00 -2.12 -6.72
C ARG A 26 17.67 -2.37 -8.08
N LEU A 27 17.22 -1.67 -9.14
CA LEU A 27 17.84 -1.80 -10.46
C LEU A 27 19.28 -1.26 -10.51
N ILE A 28 19.61 -0.27 -9.68
CA ILE A 28 20.98 0.24 -9.55
C ILE A 28 21.86 -0.78 -8.84
N ASP A 29 21.35 -1.37 -7.76
CA ASP A 29 22.01 -2.37 -6.94
C ASP A 29 22.32 -3.63 -7.76
N GLY A 30 21.32 -4.17 -8.49
CA GLY A 30 21.46 -5.38 -9.29
C GLY A 30 22.23 -5.27 -10.60
N ARG A 31 22.98 -4.18 -10.84
CA ARG A 31 23.66 -3.96 -12.14
C ARG A 31 24.82 -4.91 -12.39
N ASP A 32 25.45 -5.40 -11.34
CA ASP A 32 26.50 -6.41 -11.39
C ASP A 32 25.95 -7.85 -11.36
N GLY A 33 24.62 -7.99 -11.29
CA GLY A 33 23.92 -9.28 -11.27
C GLY A 33 23.66 -9.81 -9.86
N ASP A 34 24.16 -9.15 -8.82
CA ASP A 34 23.94 -9.52 -7.42
C ASP A 34 23.17 -8.43 -6.70
N HIS A 35 22.42 -8.83 -5.67
CA HIS A 35 21.80 -7.90 -4.74
C HIS A 35 22.35 -8.15 -3.35
N GLY A 36 22.69 -7.10 -2.63
CA GLY A 36 23.18 -7.29 -1.27
C GLY A 36 23.55 -6.04 -0.50
N PRO A 37 23.97 -6.21 0.76
CA PRO A 37 24.18 -5.11 1.70
C PRO A 37 25.24 -4.10 1.20
N GLY A 38 24.74 -3.00 0.64
CA GLY A 38 25.50 -1.88 0.10
C GLY A 38 24.70 -0.57 0.18
N LEU A 39 25.25 0.53 -0.33
CA LEU A 39 24.59 1.84 -0.23
C LEU A 39 23.26 1.89 -0.99
N ALA A 40 23.22 1.34 -2.21
CA ALA A 40 22.01 1.30 -3.03
C ALA A 40 20.93 0.41 -2.39
N TRP A 41 21.29 -0.80 -1.97
CA TRP A 41 20.45 -1.68 -1.16
C TRP A 41 19.86 -0.99 0.07
N ASN A 42 20.69 -0.38 0.92
CA ASN A 42 20.22 0.23 2.18
C ASN A 42 19.26 1.40 1.96
N ILE A 43 19.58 2.28 0.99
CA ILE A 43 18.70 3.41 0.64
C ILE A 43 17.38 2.88 0.07
N GLY A 44 17.46 1.91 -0.84
CA GLY A 44 16.29 1.27 -1.44
C GLY A 44 15.38 0.66 -0.37
N HIS A 45 15.92 -0.20 0.50
CA HIS A 45 15.14 -0.87 1.55
C HIS A 45 14.60 0.12 2.59
N THR A 46 15.27 1.26 2.81
CA THR A 46 14.72 2.34 3.65
C THR A 46 13.46 2.95 3.03
N PHE A 47 13.48 3.24 1.71
CA PHE A 47 12.26 3.68 1.01
C PHE A 47 11.18 2.60 1.02
N PHE A 48 11.57 1.34 0.86
CA PHE A 48 10.63 0.22 0.88
C PHE A 48 9.95 0.05 2.24
N PHE A 49 10.73 0.16 3.32
CA PHE A 49 10.22 0.17 4.69
C PHE A 49 9.23 1.32 4.92
N ALA A 50 9.60 2.53 4.51
CA ALA A 50 8.71 3.69 4.60
C ALA A 50 7.42 3.51 3.78
N ALA A 51 7.50 2.91 2.58
CA ALA A 51 6.33 2.61 1.76
C ALA A 51 5.37 1.64 2.49
N PHE A 52 5.89 0.60 3.14
CA PHE A 52 5.07 -0.37 3.85
C PHE A 52 4.46 0.16 5.15
N LEU A 53 5.15 1.05 5.87
CA LEU A 53 4.55 1.80 6.99
C LEU A 53 3.33 2.61 6.50
N LEU A 54 3.51 3.35 5.41
CA LEU A 54 2.45 4.18 4.84
C LEU A 54 1.32 3.33 4.24
N LEU A 55 1.61 2.15 3.67
CA LEU A 55 0.60 1.20 3.19
C LEU A 55 -0.23 0.62 4.33
N GLY A 56 0.41 0.23 5.44
CA GLY A 56 -0.30 -0.20 6.64
C GLY A 56 -1.24 0.89 7.17
N ALA A 57 -0.75 2.13 7.24
CA ALA A 57 -1.57 3.28 7.62
C ALA A 57 -2.70 3.57 6.61
N LEU A 58 -2.43 3.44 5.30
CA LEU A 58 -3.43 3.61 4.24
C LEU A 58 -4.54 2.54 4.35
N VAL A 59 -4.23 1.30 4.71
CA VAL A 59 -5.24 0.25 4.94
C VAL A 59 -6.21 0.66 6.06
N VAL A 60 -5.70 1.25 7.16
CA VAL A 60 -6.54 1.76 8.26
C VAL A 60 -7.42 2.93 7.78
N GLU A 61 -6.86 3.86 7.00
CA GLU A 61 -7.62 4.96 6.40
C GLU A 61 -8.70 4.45 5.43
N LEU A 62 -8.39 3.48 4.56
CA LEU A 62 -9.36 2.89 3.64
C LEU A 62 -10.52 2.23 4.40
N ARG A 63 -10.23 1.59 5.54
CA ARG A 63 -11.26 1.01 6.40
C ARG A 63 -12.20 2.07 6.99
N SER A 64 -11.72 3.28 7.29
CA SER A 64 -12.59 4.35 7.80
C SER A 64 -13.53 4.90 6.72
N LEU A 65 -13.12 4.85 5.45
CA LEU A 65 -13.93 5.29 4.30
C LEU A 65 -15.06 4.30 3.92
N VAL A 66 -14.93 3.02 4.29
CA VAL A 66 -15.95 2.02 3.99
C VAL A 66 -17.21 2.27 4.82
N HIS A 67 -18.29 2.63 4.16
CA HIS A 67 -19.60 2.73 4.81
C HIS A 67 -20.12 1.34 5.22
N VAL A 68 -20.48 1.19 6.48
CA VAL A 68 -20.90 -0.07 7.11
C VAL A 68 -22.38 -0.01 7.50
N SER A 69 -23.25 -0.48 6.62
CA SER A 69 -24.71 -0.51 6.86
C SER A 69 -25.20 -1.78 7.57
N THR A 70 -24.36 -2.80 7.70
CA THR A 70 -24.69 -4.10 8.31
C THR A 70 -23.52 -4.63 9.12
N ALA A 71 -23.81 -5.45 10.14
CA ALA A 71 -22.79 -6.10 10.97
C ALA A 71 -21.83 -6.97 10.14
N ARG A 72 -22.35 -7.73 9.17
CA ARG A 72 -21.53 -8.54 8.25
C ARG A 72 -20.55 -7.69 7.46
N ARG A 73 -21.00 -6.53 6.94
CA ARG A 73 -20.13 -5.61 6.19
C ARG A 73 -19.08 -4.97 7.10
N ALA A 74 -19.44 -4.64 8.34
CA ALA A 74 -18.51 -4.13 9.34
C ALA A 74 -17.42 -5.16 9.68
N ALA A 75 -17.81 -6.42 9.90
CA ALA A 75 -16.91 -7.53 10.16
C ALA A 75 -15.97 -7.80 8.97
N ALA A 76 -16.49 -7.85 7.76
CA ALA A 76 -15.69 -8.05 6.55
C ALA A 76 -14.66 -6.93 6.36
N ALA A 77 -15.05 -5.67 6.53
CA ALA A 77 -14.13 -4.54 6.44
C ALA A 77 -13.08 -4.58 7.56
N GLY A 78 -13.47 -4.93 8.79
CA GLY A 78 -12.56 -5.10 9.92
C GLY A 78 -11.54 -6.21 9.68
N ALA A 79 -11.99 -7.39 9.22
CA ALA A 79 -11.12 -8.51 8.88
C ALA A 79 -10.15 -8.15 7.75
N ALA A 80 -10.61 -7.44 6.71
CA ALA A 80 -9.77 -6.96 5.64
C ALA A 80 -8.70 -5.96 6.13
N MET A 81 -9.06 -5.05 7.03
CA MET A 81 -8.10 -4.14 7.66
C MET A 81 -7.05 -4.90 8.47
N VAL A 82 -7.47 -5.85 9.32
CA VAL A 82 -6.56 -6.66 10.14
C VAL A 82 -5.62 -7.47 9.26
N ALA A 83 -6.13 -8.16 8.24
CA ALA A 83 -5.32 -8.91 7.29
C ALA A 83 -4.31 -8.00 6.56
N GLY A 84 -4.76 -6.81 6.13
CA GLY A 84 -3.92 -5.82 5.49
C GLY A 84 -2.77 -5.33 6.40
N VAL A 85 -3.08 -4.92 7.63
CA VAL A 85 -2.08 -4.45 8.59
C VAL A 85 -1.14 -5.59 9.02
N PHE A 86 -1.66 -6.79 9.24
CA PHE A 86 -0.86 -7.97 9.55
C PHE A 86 0.14 -8.27 8.43
N GLY A 87 -0.32 -8.30 7.18
CA GLY A 87 0.56 -8.54 6.04
C GLY A 87 1.60 -7.43 5.85
N ALA A 88 1.24 -6.17 6.09
CA ALA A 88 2.20 -5.07 6.10
C ALA A 88 3.26 -5.24 7.20
N ALA A 89 2.88 -5.72 8.39
CA ALA A 89 3.83 -6.01 9.46
C ALA A 89 4.78 -7.15 9.09
N CYS A 90 4.32 -8.20 8.40
CA CYS A 90 5.19 -9.25 7.87
C CYS A 90 6.22 -8.69 6.89
N PHE A 91 5.80 -7.84 5.94
CA PHE A 91 6.73 -7.16 5.04
C PHE A 91 7.75 -6.30 5.79
N LEU A 92 7.30 -5.50 6.76
CA LEU A 92 8.20 -4.67 7.56
C LEU A 92 9.23 -5.52 8.33
N TRP A 93 8.85 -6.70 8.78
CA TRP A 93 9.75 -7.63 9.45
C TRP A 93 10.85 -8.14 8.50
N VAL A 94 10.47 -8.59 7.30
CA VAL A 94 11.42 -9.04 6.27
C VAL A 94 12.36 -7.90 5.87
N ILE A 95 11.82 -6.71 5.59
CA ILE A 95 12.62 -5.53 5.21
C ILE A 95 13.59 -5.13 6.34
N LEU A 96 13.19 -5.32 7.60
CA LEU A 96 14.08 -5.07 8.73
C LEU A 96 15.23 -6.08 8.79
N GLY A 97 14.97 -7.35 8.46
CA GLY A 97 16.01 -8.37 8.27
C GLY A 97 16.98 -7.99 7.14
N ASP A 98 16.45 -7.54 6.01
CA ASP A 98 17.25 -7.07 4.86
C ASP A 98 18.17 -5.89 5.20
N LEU A 99 17.69 -4.97 6.07
CA LEU A 99 18.46 -3.81 6.52
C LEU A 99 19.46 -4.15 7.64
N PHE A 100 19.15 -5.15 8.47
CA PHE A 100 19.91 -5.51 9.65
C PHE A 100 20.12 -7.03 9.71
N PRO A 101 21.17 -7.58 9.07
CA PRO A 101 21.39 -9.03 9.02
C PRO A 101 21.41 -9.72 10.39
N ARG A 102 21.97 -9.04 11.41
CA ARG A 102 21.96 -9.56 12.80
C ARG A 102 20.56 -9.68 13.40
N PHE A 103 19.60 -8.88 12.96
CA PHE A 103 18.20 -9.01 13.37
C PHE A 103 17.58 -10.25 12.74
N ASP A 104 17.84 -10.49 11.45
CA ASP A 104 17.36 -11.68 10.74
C ASP A 104 17.93 -12.97 11.35
N ASP A 105 19.23 -12.99 11.66
CA ASP A 105 19.88 -14.12 12.35
C ASP A 105 19.22 -14.45 13.70
N ALA A 106 18.81 -13.42 14.45
CA ALA A 106 18.29 -13.55 15.81
C ALA A 106 16.78 -13.82 15.87
N ALA A 107 16.02 -13.28 14.91
CA ALA A 107 14.58 -13.33 14.90
C ALA A 107 14.03 -13.42 13.46
N PRO A 108 14.35 -14.51 12.73
CA PRO A 108 13.89 -14.67 11.36
C PRO A 108 12.35 -14.78 11.34
N LEU A 109 11.72 -14.24 10.30
CA LEU A 109 10.29 -14.43 10.13
C LEU A 109 10.05 -15.93 9.85
N PRO A 110 9.11 -16.60 10.54
CA PRO A 110 8.79 -17.98 10.20
C PRO A 110 8.33 -18.08 8.74
N GLY A 111 8.89 -19.01 7.96
CA GLY A 111 8.58 -19.17 6.53
C GLY A 111 7.09 -19.20 6.15
N PRO A 112 6.18 -19.82 6.94
CA PRO A 112 4.75 -19.72 6.67
C PRO A 112 4.22 -18.27 6.71
N LEU A 113 4.76 -17.42 7.56
CA LEU A 113 4.39 -16.01 7.64
C LEU A 113 5.00 -15.18 6.50
N GLU A 114 6.18 -15.55 5.98
CA GLU A 114 6.73 -14.96 4.75
C GLU A 114 5.83 -15.21 3.54
N LEU A 115 5.16 -16.37 3.49
CA LEU A 115 4.19 -16.69 2.43
C LEU A 115 2.83 -16.04 2.68
N VAL A 116 2.30 -16.14 3.90
CA VAL A 116 0.94 -15.68 4.24
C VAL A 116 0.86 -14.17 4.35
N GLY A 117 1.92 -13.49 4.83
CA GLY A 117 1.97 -12.05 5.00
C GLY A 117 1.63 -11.28 3.72
N PRO A 118 2.34 -11.52 2.60
CA PRO A 118 2.03 -10.91 1.31
C PRO A 118 0.60 -11.16 0.84
N LEU A 119 0.10 -12.39 0.96
CA LEU A 119 -1.28 -12.72 0.56
C LEU A 119 -2.31 -12.00 1.43
N ALA A 120 -2.11 -11.97 2.75
CA ALA A 120 -2.98 -11.26 3.69
C ALA A 120 -3.01 -9.76 3.41
N PHE A 121 -1.85 -9.16 3.11
CA PHE A 121 -1.74 -7.76 2.71
C PHE A 121 -2.58 -7.46 1.45
N GLN A 122 -2.35 -8.23 0.38
CA GLN A 122 -3.01 -8.06 -0.91
C GLN A 122 -4.53 -8.23 -0.77
N LEU A 123 -4.98 -9.29 -0.10
CA LEU A 123 -6.40 -9.55 0.13
C LEU A 123 -7.05 -8.44 0.96
N GLY A 124 -6.38 -7.96 2.00
CA GLY A 124 -6.88 -6.90 2.87
C GLY A 124 -7.14 -5.60 2.10
N ILE A 125 -6.12 -5.08 1.42
CA ILE A 125 -6.24 -3.81 0.69
C ILE A 125 -7.20 -3.92 -0.50
N LEU A 126 -7.14 -5.01 -1.28
CA LEU A 126 -8.05 -5.20 -2.42
C LEU A 126 -9.50 -5.34 -1.98
N THR A 127 -9.76 -6.04 -0.88
CA THR A 127 -11.11 -6.14 -0.32
C THR A 127 -11.66 -4.77 0.03
N LEU A 128 -10.89 -3.93 0.72
CA LEU A 128 -11.32 -2.57 1.07
C LEU A 128 -11.58 -1.72 -0.17
N LEU A 129 -10.69 -1.74 -1.17
CA LEU A 129 -10.88 -1.02 -2.43
C LEU A 129 -12.13 -1.50 -3.18
N VAL A 130 -12.36 -2.81 -3.26
CA VAL A 130 -13.56 -3.40 -3.87
C VAL A 130 -14.83 -2.98 -3.11
N MET A 131 -14.80 -2.92 -1.78
CA MET A 131 -15.93 -2.43 -0.98
C MET A 131 -16.25 -0.95 -1.26
N LEU A 132 -15.24 -0.11 -1.53
CA LEU A 132 -15.42 1.28 -1.94
C LEU A 132 -16.00 1.39 -3.36
N VAL A 133 -15.61 0.50 -4.29
CA VAL A 133 -16.22 0.39 -5.63
C VAL A 133 -17.68 -0.08 -5.55
N ALA A 134 -17.98 -1.01 -4.64
CA ALA A 134 -19.32 -1.61 -4.45
C ALA A 134 -20.27 -0.73 -3.61
N SER A 135 -19.77 0.36 -3.02
CA SER A 135 -20.59 1.32 -2.27
C SER A 135 -21.58 2.05 -3.19
N ARG A 136 -22.69 2.52 -2.62
CA ARG A 136 -23.71 3.34 -3.31
C ARG A 136 -23.90 4.65 -2.51
N PRO A 137 -23.58 5.83 -3.08
CA PRO A 137 -22.90 6.03 -4.36
C PRO A 137 -21.48 5.42 -4.40
N ARG A 138 -21.00 5.11 -5.60
CA ARG A 138 -19.68 4.52 -5.82
C ARG A 138 -18.60 5.51 -5.41
N GLN A 139 -17.65 5.08 -4.58
CA GLN A 139 -16.57 5.94 -4.08
C GLN A 139 -15.30 5.83 -4.93
N LEU A 140 -15.06 4.67 -5.55
CA LEU A 140 -13.92 4.43 -6.43
C LEU A 140 -14.36 3.83 -7.78
N PRO A 141 -13.69 4.16 -8.89
CA PRO A 141 -13.92 3.50 -10.16
C PRO A 141 -13.41 2.05 -10.13
N ALA A 142 -14.04 1.15 -10.89
CA ALA A 142 -13.70 -0.29 -10.88
C ALA A 142 -12.29 -0.60 -11.38
N TRP A 143 -11.71 0.28 -12.21
CA TRP A 143 -10.33 0.12 -12.68
C TRP A 143 -9.29 0.33 -11.57
N SER A 144 -9.63 1.02 -10.47
CA SER A 144 -8.71 1.31 -9.35
C SER A 144 -8.18 0.02 -8.68
N PRO A 145 -9.03 -0.87 -8.14
CA PRO A 145 -8.54 -2.14 -7.58
C PRO A 145 -7.92 -3.06 -8.64
N ALA A 146 -8.35 -2.99 -9.91
CA ALA A 146 -7.74 -3.77 -10.98
C ALA A 146 -6.28 -3.37 -11.22
N LEU A 147 -5.97 -2.06 -11.25
CA LEU A 147 -4.58 -1.58 -11.38
C LEU A 147 -3.72 -1.94 -10.17
N VAL A 148 -4.28 -1.88 -8.95
CA VAL A 148 -3.57 -2.31 -7.74
C VAL A 148 -3.27 -3.81 -7.79
N PHE A 149 -4.22 -4.63 -8.24
CA PHE A 149 -4.00 -6.07 -8.44
C PHE A 149 -2.94 -6.35 -9.50
N VAL A 150 -2.98 -5.64 -10.64
CA VAL A 150 -1.94 -5.74 -11.68
C VAL A 150 -0.57 -5.37 -11.13
N ALA A 151 -0.47 -4.34 -10.29
CA ALA A 151 0.79 -4.00 -9.63
C ALA A 151 1.33 -5.15 -8.76
N PHE A 152 0.47 -5.82 -7.99
CA PHE A 152 0.89 -6.99 -7.21
C PHE A 152 1.34 -8.15 -8.09
N LEU A 153 0.66 -8.40 -9.22
CA LEU A 153 1.10 -9.41 -10.18
C LEU A 153 2.47 -9.09 -10.77
N LEU A 154 2.73 -7.83 -11.13
CA LEU A 154 4.03 -7.41 -11.65
C LEU A 154 5.15 -7.70 -10.64
N ILE A 155 4.94 -7.34 -9.37
CA ILE A 155 5.91 -7.57 -8.29
C ILE A 155 6.11 -9.08 -8.06
N ALA A 156 5.04 -9.88 -8.11
CA ALA A 156 5.11 -11.32 -7.93
C ALA A 156 5.83 -12.04 -9.09
N VAL A 157 5.70 -11.52 -10.31
CA VAL A 157 6.41 -12.05 -11.49
C VAL A 157 7.90 -11.75 -11.39
N ASN A 158 8.27 -10.50 -11.09
CA ASN A 158 9.66 -10.10 -10.91
C ASN A 158 9.73 -8.78 -10.11
N LEU A 159 10.55 -8.76 -9.06
CA LEU A 159 10.79 -7.56 -8.24
C LEU A 159 11.41 -6.40 -9.04
N ASP A 160 12.09 -6.67 -10.15
CA ASP A 160 12.65 -5.63 -11.02
C ASP A 160 11.57 -4.84 -11.77
N LEU A 161 10.32 -5.34 -11.78
CA LEU A 161 9.15 -4.64 -12.30
C LEU A 161 8.53 -3.67 -11.28
N ILE A 162 9.08 -3.54 -10.08
CA ILE A 162 8.59 -2.62 -9.04
C ILE A 162 8.41 -1.18 -9.55
N PRO A 163 9.31 -0.58 -10.36
CA PRO A 163 9.07 0.77 -10.89
C PRO A 163 7.78 0.85 -11.72
N VAL A 164 7.51 -0.16 -12.55
CA VAL A 164 6.28 -0.23 -13.37
C VAL A 164 5.06 -0.49 -12.48
N ALA A 165 5.19 -1.39 -11.50
CA ALA A 165 4.15 -1.66 -10.52
C ALA A 165 3.81 -0.41 -9.69
N ALA A 166 4.81 0.40 -9.34
CA ALA A 166 4.62 1.66 -8.62
C ALA A 166 3.82 2.68 -9.46
N LEU A 167 4.05 2.76 -10.77
CA LEU A 167 3.23 3.59 -11.65
C LEU A 167 1.77 3.07 -11.73
N ALA A 168 1.59 1.74 -11.76
CA ALA A 168 0.26 1.13 -11.71
C ALA A 168 -0.45 1.39 -10.36
N LEU A 169 0.27 1.32 -9.23
CA LEU A 169 -0.23 1.72 -7.91
C LEU A 169 -0.61 3.20 -7.87
N LEU A 170 0.22 4.08 -8.42
CA LEU A 170 -0.05 5.51 -8.49
C LEU A 170 -1.33 5.79 -9.27
N ALA A 171 -1.48 5.16 -10.44
CA ALA A 171 -2.70 5.24 -11.23
C ALA A 171 -3.89 4.69 -10.43
N GLY A 172 -3.76 3.50 -9.85
CA GLY A 172 -4.79 2.84 -9.03
C GLY A 172 -5.26 3.69 -7.85
N PHE A 173 -4.37 4.42 -7.18
CA PHE A 173 -4.68 5.31 -6.07
C PHE A 173 -5.05 6.73 -6.48
N ALA A 174 -4.86 7.12 -7.74
CA ALA A 174 -5.15 8.46 -8.22
C ALA A 174 -6.56 9.00 -7.86
N PRO A 175 -7.64 8.20 -7.84
CA PRO A 175 -8.95 8.69 -7.42
C PRO A 175 -8.98 9.16 -5.96
N LEU A 176 -8.23 8.49 -5.06
CA LEU A 176 -8.12 8.85 -3.64
C LEU A 176 -7.40 10.20 -3.44
N VAL A 177 -6.53 10.58 -4.38
CA VAL A 177 -5.78 11.84 -4.34
C VAL A 177 -6.64 13.02 -4.80
N ARG A 178 -7.58 12.77 -5.72
CA ARG A 178 -8.35 13.80 -6.44
C ARG A 178 -9.66 14.22 -5.77
N THR A 179 -10.12 13.49 -4.76
CA THR A 179 -11.33 13.84 -4.00
C THR A 179 -11.11 15.17 -3.24
N ARG A 180 -11.75 16.24 -3.74
CA ARG A 180 -11.69 17.59 -3.16
C ARG A 180 -12.49 17.65 -1.86
N THR A 181 -11.87 18.29 -0.86
CA THR A 181 -12.57 19.03 0.21
C THR A 181 -13.48 20.05 -0.44
N GLY A 182 -14.79 19.82 -0.35
CA GLY A 182 -15.82 20.68 -0.87
C GLY A 182 -16.57 21.36 0.26
N SER A 183 -15.91 22.22 1.06
CA SER A 183 -16.58 23.29 1.81
C SER A 183 -15.59 24.18 2.59
N LEU A 184 -14.86 25.08 1.91
CA LEU A 184 -14.28 26.26 2.58
C LEU A 184 -14.51 27.58 1.81
N ARG A 185 -15.09 27.53 0.60
CA ARG A 185 -15.44 28.74 -0.18
C ARG A 185 -16.93 29.10 -0.16
N ALA A 186 -17.76 28.28 0.47
CA ALA A 186 -19.19 28.58 0.61
C ALA A 186 -19.50 29.47 1.82
N SER A 187 -18.58 29.58 2.80
CA SER A 187 -18.77 30.46 3.97
C SER A 187 -18.26 31.89 3.75
N GLU A 188 -17.28 32.12 2.87
CA GLU A 188 -16.80 33.48 2.54
C GLU A 188 -17.72 34.26 1.58
N SER A 189 -18.73 33.59 0.99
CA SER A 189 -19.74 34.27 0.15
C SER A 189 -21.06 34.53 0.90
N ALA A 190 -21.11 34.22 2.21
CA ALA A 190 -22.28 34.35 3.05
C ALA A 190 -22.07 35.28 4.28
N SER A 191 -20.97 36.02 4.33
CA SER A 191 -20.66 36.96 5.43
C SER A 191 -20.06 38.27 4.92
#